data_AF-A0A8R1XZZ3-F1
#
_entry.id   AF-A0A8R1XZZ3-F1
#
_cell.length_a   1.000
_cell.length_b   1.000
_cell.length_c   1.000
_cell.angle_alpha   90.00
_cell.angle_beta   90.00
_cell.angle_gamma   90.00
#
_symmetry.space_group_name_H-M   'P 1'
#
loop_
_entity.id
_entity.type
_entity.pdbx_description
1 polymer ?
#
loop_
_entity_poly.entity_id
_entity_poly.type
_entity_poly.pdbx_seq_one_letter_code
_entity_poly.pdbx_strand_id
1 'polypeptide(L)'
;MMTLLAKVAAIVIITTNANALICYESDDNGKVYEISNDAWDYCVFIPDHKEARVFGIGPDIDWTKAYDHAFGVSDKIYQVLSLCLLEKYDFGQLNPKSTINPSESVEFVFRCICSYDRCNSATTFSNYLRTIKLDNASSSAEKN
;
A
#
# COMPACT_ATOMS: atom_id res chain seq x y z
N MET A 1 38.92 -44.11 -24.62
CA MET A 1 39.01 -42.75 -25.21
C MET A 1 38.18 -41.82 -24.33
N MET A 2 38.78 -40.68 -23.97
CA MET A 2 38.52 -39.80 -22.84
C MET A 2 37.08 -39.28 -22.65
N THR A 3 36.61 -39.38 -21.39
CA THR A 3 35.83 -38.40 -20.59
C THR A 3 34.93 -37.41 -21.34
N LEU A 4 33.65 -37.76 -21.43
CA LEU A 4 32.54 -36.83 -21.68
C LEU A 4 31.68 -36.70 -20.41
N LEU A 5 32.27 -36.23 -19.31
CA LEU A 5 31.49 -35.79 -18.15
C LEU A 5 31.25 -34.30 -18.30
N ALA A 6 30.28 -33.98 -19.16
CA ALA A 6 29.65 -32.68 -19.21
C ALA A 6 29.08 -32.38 -17.82
N LYS A 7 29.78 -31.53 -17.08
CA LYS A 7 29.30 -30.91 -15.84
C LYS A 7 28.15 -29.98 -16.21
N VAL A 8 26.95 -30.54 -16.30
CA VAL A 8 25.72 -29.76 -16.28
C VAL A 8 25.60 -29.21 -14.86
N ALA A 9 26.12 -28.01 -14.65
CA ALA A 9 25.81 -27.22 -13.48
C ALA A 9 24.31 -26.95 -13.51
N ALA A 10 23.55 -27.74 -12.74
CA ALA A 10 22.16 -27.48 -12.48
C ALA A 10 22.06 -26.14 -11.73
N ILE A 11 21.74 -25.07 -12.46
CA ILE A 11 21.36 -23.79 -11.86
C ILE A 11 19.99 -24.04 -11.23
N VAL A 12 19.99 -24.28 -9.92
CA VAL A 12 18.76 -24.25 -9.12
C VAL A 12 18.33 -22.79 -9.08
N ILE A 13 17.40 -22.42 -9.97
CA ILE A 13 16.68 -21.16 -9.88
C ILE A 13 15.82 -21.29 -8.63
N ILE A 14 16.30 -20.75 -7.52
CA ILE A 14 15.48 -20.52 -6.34
C ILE A 14 14.49 -19.44 -6.77
N THR A 15 13.31 -19.85 -7.24
CA THR A 15 12.17 -18.95 -7.38
C THR A 15 11.81 -18.56 -5.96
N THR A 16 12.28 -17.40 -5.52
CA THR A 16 11.74 -16.76 -4.32
C THR A 16 10.26 -16.59 -4.58
N ASN A 17 9.41 -17.34 -3.88
CA ASN A 17 7.99 -17.03 -3.79
C ASN A 17 7.91 -15.70 -3.05
N ALA A 18 8.04 -14.59 -3.78
CA ALA A 18 7.59 -13.31 -3.28
C ALA A 18 6.08 -13.48 -3.11
N ASN A 19 5.62 -13.58 -1.88
CA ASN A 19 4.18 -13.63 -1.61
C ASN A 19 3.62 -12.29 -2.08
N ALA A 20 2.79 -12.32 -3.12
CA ALA A 20 2.11 -11.17 -3.65
C ALA A 20 1.21 -10.55 -2.56
N LEU A 21 1.34 -9.25 -2.34
CA LEU A 21 0.55 -8.54 -1.33
C LEU A 21 -0.94 -8.63 -1.67
N ILE A 22 -1.76 -8.90 -0.67
CA ILE A 22 -3.22 -8.94 -0.80
C ILE A 22 -3.82 -7.62 -0.33
N CYS A 23 -4.49 -6.89 -1.22
CA CYS A 23 -5.21 -5.66 -0.90
C CYS A 23 -6.68 -5.76 -1.29
N TYR A 24 -7.51 -4.92 -0.67
CA TYR A 24 -8.85 -4.64 -1.18
C TYR A 24 -8.83 -3.53 -2.23
N GLU A 25 -9.64 -3.70 -3.28
CA GLU A 25 -9.78 -2.82 -4.43
C GLU A 25 -11.26 -2.43 -4.62
N SER A 26 -11.56 -1.14 -4.65
CA SER A 26 -12.89 -0.60 -4.93
C SER A 26 -13.05 -0.26 -6.42
N ASP A 27 -14.06 -0.82 -7.09
CA ASP A 27 -14.42 -0.45 -8.46
C ASP A 27 -15.20 0.87 -8.55
N ASP A 28 -15.47 1.34 -9.77
CA ASP A 28 -16.21 2.58 -10.04
C ASP A 28 -17.66 2.58 -9.50
N ASN A 29 -18.20 1.40 -9.16
CA ASN A 29 -19.53 1.25 -8.56
C ASN A 29 -19.47 1.08 -7.03
N GLY A 30 -18.30 1.28 -6.41
CA GLY A 30 -18.10 1.15 -4.96
C GLY A 30 -17.99 -0.30 -4.47
N LYS A 31 -17.97 -1.29 -5.37
CA LYS A 31 -17.86 -2.68 -4.96
C LYS A 31 -16.40 -3.03 -4.69
N VAL A 32 -16.18 -3.74 -3.59
CA VAL A 32 -14.85 -4.08 -3.08
C VAL A 32 -14.50 -5.53 -3.40
N TYR A 33 -13.28 -5.76 -3.88
CA TYR A 33 -12.72 -7.07 -4.21
C TYR A 33 -11.41 -7.28 -3.48
N GLU A 34 -11.11 -8.53 -3.16
CA GLU A 34 -9.81 -8.93 -2.65
C GLU A 34 -8.92 -9.33 -3.81
N ILE A 35 -7.77 -8.69 -3.95
CA ILE A 35 -6.84 -8.89 -5.06
C ILE A 35 -5.44 -9.14 -4.50
N SER A 36 -4.75 -10.12 -5.07
CA SER A 36 -3.34 -10.39 -4.80
C SER A 36 -2.53 -9.97 -6.02
N ASN A 37 -1.52 -9.13 -5.83
CA ASN A 37 -0.68 -8.60 -6.89
C ASN A 37 0.78 -8.47 -6.42
N ASP A 38 1.70 -9.04 -7.17
CA ASP A 38 3.13 -9.05 -6.87
C ASP A 38 3.83 -7.72 -7.19
N ALA A 39 3.17 -6.84 -7.95
CA ALA A 39 3.65 -5.50 -8.24
C ALA A 39 3.36 -4.48 -7.12
N TRP A 40 2.62 -4.86 -6.07
CA TRP A 40 2.26 -3.95 -4.98
C TRP A 40 3.17 -4.06 -3.78
N ASP A 41 3.57 -2.89 -3.28
CA ASP A 41 4.32 -2.74 -2.03
C ASP A 41 3.39 -2.40 -0.85
N TYR A 42 2.25 -1.74 -1.13
CA TYR A 42 1.36 -1.22 -0.09
C TYR A 42 -0.11 -1.32 -0.49
N CYS A 43 -0.98 -1.37 0.52
CA CYS A 43 -2.41 -1.12 0.37
C CYS A 43 -2.76 0.29 0.85
N VAL A 44 -3.72 0.91 0.19
CA VAL A 44 -4.21 2.27 0.44
C VAL A 44 -5.65 2.22 0.92
N PHE A 45 -5.96 3.11 1.87
CA PHE A 45 -7.29 3.42 2.36
C PHE A 45 -7.50 4.94 2.33
N ILE A 46 -8.51 5.40 1.60
CA ILE A 46 -8.92 6.81 1.54
C ILE A 46 -10.32 6.89 2.14
N PRO A 47 -10.50 7.49 3.33
CA PRO A 47 -11.82 7.69 3.89
C PRO A 47 -12.62 8.72 3.08
N ASP A 48 -13.91 8.45 2.92
CA ASP A 48 -14.91 9.39 2.42
C ASP A 48 -16.16 9.27 3.31
N HIS A 49 -17.02 10.28 3.28
CA HIS A 49 -18.32 10.30 3.95
C HIS A 49 -19.29 9.27 3.37
N LYS A 50 -19.18 8.96 2.08
CA LYS A 50 -20.04 7.98 1.40
C LYS A 50 -19.42 6.59 1.42
N GLU A 51 -18.33 6.44 0.68
CA GLU A 51 -17.66 5.16 0.46
C GLU A 51 -16.16 5.37 0.44
N ALA A 52 -15.45 4.70 1.34
CA ALA A 52 -14.00 4.72 1.34
C ALA A 52 -13.47 4.08 0.05
N ARG A 53 -12.36 4.62 -0.48
CA ARG A 53 -11.64 4.02 -1.59
C ARG A 53 -10.49 3.19 -1.05
N VAL A 54 -10.32 2.01 -1.62
CA VAL A 54 -9.29 1.05 -1.22
C VAL A 54 -8.65 0.51 -2.48
N PHE A 55 -7.33 0.40 -2.50
CA PHE A 55 -6.58 -0.14 -3.63
C PHE A 55 -5.15 -0.51 -3.22
N GLY A 56 -4.47 -1.31 -4.03
CA GLY A 56 -3.04 -1.58 -3.90
C GLY A 56 -2.19 -0.63 -4.74
N ILE A 57 -0.98 -0.31 -4.26
CA ILE A 57 -0.02 0.52 -4.98
C ILE A 57 1.36 -0.12 -5.01
N GLY A 58 2.06 0.14 -6.11
CA GLY A 58 3.46 -0.19 -6.32
C GLY A 58 4.21 0.98 -6.95
N PRO A 59 5.52 0.81 -7.22
CA PRO A 59 6.40 1.88 -7.68
C PRO A 59 6.06 2.40 -9.09
N ASP A 60 5.28 1.63 -9.86
CA ASP A 60 4.82 2.01 -11.19
C ASP A 60 3.62 2.98 -11.17
N ILE A 61 2.89 3.03 -10.06
CA ILE A 61 1.64 3.80 -9.91
C ILE A 61 1.82 4.98 -8.94
N ASP A 62 2.64 4.82 -7.90
CA ASP A 62 2.88 5.84 -6.89
C ASP A 62 4.37 5.95 -6.55
N TRP A 63 4.78 7.07 -5.95
CA TRP A 63 6.16 7.27 -5.49
C TRP A 63 6.40 6.57 -4.14
N THR A 64 6.40 5.24 -4.17
CA THR A 64 6.52 4.36 -2.99
C THR A 64 7.74 4.64 -2.12
N LYS A 65 8.84 5.13 -2.71
CA LYS A 65 10.03 5.60 -1.98
C LYS A 65 9.74 6.62 -0.88
N ALA A 66 8.66 7.40 -1.01
CA ALA A 66 8.23 8.33 0.03
C ALA A 66 7.81 7.60 1.33
N TYR A 67 7.35 6.36 1.22
CA TYR A 67 6.86 5.53 2.33
C TYR A 67 7.90 4.51 2.79
N ASP A 68 8.74 4.01 1.87
CA ASP A 68 9.76 2.99 2.17
C ASP A 68 10.63 3.35 3.38
N HIS A 69 10.98 4.63 3.51
CA HIS A 69 11.74 5.09 4.67
C HIS A 69 10.94 4.96 5.98
N ALA A 70 9.65 5.34 5.98
CA ALA A 70 8.81 5.26 7.18
C ALA A 70 8.60 3.80 7.62
N PHE A 71 8.28 2.92 6.68
CA PHE A 71 8.11 1.50 6.97
C PHE A 71 9.44 0.80 7.28
N GLY A 72 10.55 1.24 6.67
CA GLY A 72 11.90 0.72 6.89
C GLY A 72 12.51 1.05 8.25
N VAL A 73 11.93 2.00 9.01
CA VAL A 73 12.30 2.22 10.43
C VAL A 73 11.81 1.07 11.32
N SER A 74 10.88 0.24 10.83
CA SER A 74 10.40 -0.92 11.58
C SER A 74 11.55 -1.89 11.89
N ASP A 75 11.63 -2.33 13.16
CA ASP A 75 12.53 -3.35 13.64
C ASP A 75 11.76 -4.51 14.30
N LYS A 76 12.47 -5.35 15.06
CA LYS A 76 11.84 -6.51 15.72
C LYS A 76 10.85 -6.12 16.82
N ILE A 77 11.07 -4.97 17.47
CA ILE A 77 10.37 -4.46 18.65
C ILE A 77 9.31 -3.42 18.24
N TYR A 78 9.63 -2.55 17.29
CA TYR A 78 8.77 -1.47 16.82
C TYR A 78 8.43 -1.67 15.36
N GLN A 79 7.14 -1.68 15.03
CA GLN A 79 6.68 -1.78 13.65
C GLN A 79 5.73 -0.65 13.31
N VAL A 80 5.99 0.01 12.18
CA VAL A 80 5.05 0.94 11.57
C VAL A 80 4.05 0.11 10.77
N LEU A 81 2.81 0.02 11.25
CA LEU A 81 1.76 -0.73 10.56
C LEU A 81 1.01 0.12 9.53
N SER A 82 0.95 1.43 9.76
CA SER A 82 0.22 2.36 8.91
C SER A 82 0.82 3.75 8.97
N LEU A 83 0.78 4.45 7.84
CA LEU A 83 1.14 5.86 7.68
C LEU A 83 -0.06 6.59 7.07
N CYS A 84 -0.58 7.60 7.75
CA CYS A 84 -1.65 8.46 7.21
C CYS A 84 -1.11 9.84 6.86
N LEU A 85 -1.44 10.31 5.67
CA LEU A 85 -0.95 11.54 5.07
C LEU A 85 -2.12 12.45 4.73
N LEU A 86 -1.98 13.75 5.04
CA LEU A 86 -2.82 14.79 4.48
C LEU A 86 -2.04 15.48 3.36
N GLU A 87 -2.44 15.21 2.13
CA GLU A 87 -1.82 15.74 0.93
C GLU A 87 -2.59 16.96 0.44
N LYS A 88 -1.84 17.96 -0.04
CA LYS A 88 -2.38 19.17 -0.66
C LYS A 88 -1.96 19.18 -2.12
N TYR A 89 -2.92 19.15 -3.02
CA TYR A 89 -2.71 19.26 -4.46
C TYR A 89 -3.06 20.68 -4.90
N ASP A 90 -2.13 21.35 -5.56
CA ASP A 90 -2.35 22.68 -6.14
C ASP A 90 -2.42 22.55 -7.66
N PHE A 91 -3.65 22.58 -8.18
CA PHE A 91 -3.93 22.51 -9.60
C PHE A 91 -3.97 23.88 -10.27
N GLY A 92 -3.65 24.96 -9.56
CA GLY A 92 -3.75 26.34 -10.08
C GLY A 92 -2.94 26.56 -11.35
N GLN A 93 -1.81 25.84 -11.48
CA GLN A 93 -0.97 25.87 -12.68
C GLN A 93 -1.55 25.08 -13.86
N LEU A 94 -2.29 24.00 -13.59
CA LEU A 94 -2.92 23.16 -14.64
C LEU A 94 -4.24 23.74 -15.13
N ASN A 95 -4.94 24.50 -14.29
CA ASN A 95 -6.17 25.19 -14.65
C ASN A 95 -6.07 26.71 -14.43
N PRO A 96 -5.29 27.43 -15.25
CA PRO A 96 -5.13 28.88 -15.13
C PRO A 96 -6.43 29.65 -15.43
N LYS A 97 -7.51 28.98 -15.86
CA LYS A 97 -8.82 29.61 -16.06
C LYS A 97 -9.62 29.76 -14.76
N SER A 98 -9.17 29.15 -13.64
CA SER A 98 -9.77 29.32 -12.31
C SER A 98 -9.22 30.55 -11.55
N THR A 99 -8.85 31.62 -12.26
CA THR A 99 -8.35 32.86 -11.65
C THR A 99 -9.39 33.61 -10.83
N ILE A 100 -10.66 33.25 -10.94
CA ILE A 100 -11.75 33.90 -10.18
C ILE A 100 -11.62 33.55 -8.69
N ASN A 101 -11.16 32.34 -8.36
CA ASN A 101 -10.95 31.93 -6.98
C ASN A 101 -9.79 30.93 -6.86
N PRO A 102 -8.55 31.39 -6.63
CA PRO A 102 -7.38 30.52 -6.54
C PRO A 102 -7.52 29.39 -5.52
N SER A 103 -8.33 29.57 -4.47
CA SER A 103 -8.59 28.54 -3.47
C SER A 103 -9.35 27.33 -4.02
N GLU A 104 -10.09 27.46 -5.13
CA GLU A 104 -10.79 26.34 -5.78
C GLU A 104 -9.85 25.42 -6.56
N SER A 105 -8.61 25.85 -6.78
CA SER A 105 -7.59 25.02 -7.44
C SER A 105 -6.83 24.10 -6.47
N VAL A 106 -7.05 24.28 -5.17
CA VAL A 106 -6.40 23.48 -4.12
C VAL A 106 -7.35 22.38 -3.68
N GLU A 107 -6.91 21.13 -3.82
CA GLU A 107 -7.60 19.96 -3.29
C GLU A 107 -6.79 19.32 -2.16
N PHE A 108 -7.48 18.65 -1.25
CA PHE A 108 -6.86 17.91 -0.15
C PHE A 108 -7.30 16.44 -0.21
N VAL A 109 -6.34 15.55 -0.02
CA VAL A 109 -6.60 14.11 0.09
C VAL A 109 -6.00 13.62 1.39
N PHE A 110 -6.83 13.00 2.22
CA PHE A 110 -6.33 12.25 3.37
C PHE A 110 -6.31 10.77 2.99
N ARG A 111 -5.14 10.13 3.06
CA ARG A 111 -5.01 8.69 2.78
C ARG A 111 -4.12 8.01 3.79
N CYS A 112 -4.42 6.76 4.08
CA CYS A 112 -3.60 5.87 4.89
C CYS A 112 -3.02 4.76 4.03
N ILE A 113 -1.78 4.39 4.33
CA ILE A 113 -0.98 3.42 3.61
C ILE A 113 -0.54 2.37 4.63
N CYS A 114 -0.54 1.09 4.25
CA CYS A 114 -0.12 -0.02 5.10
C CYS A 114 0.53 -1.13 4.26
N SER A 115 1.42 -1.92 4.87
CA SER A 115 2.35 -2.82 4.16
C SER A 115 2.14 -4.31 4.51
N TYR A 116 0.89 -4.73 4.76
CA TYR A 116 0.57 -6.12 5.11
C TYR A 116 -0.79 -6.54 4.56
N ASP A 117 -1.01 -7.84 4.42
CA ASP A 117 -2.22 -8.37 3.78
C ASP A 117 -3.50 -7.82 4.41
N ARG A 118 -4.42 -7.39 3.54
CA ARG A 118 -5.81 -7.01 3.88
C ARG A 118 -5.91 -5.84 4.86
N CYS A 119 -4.81 -5.10 5.07
CA CYS A 119 -4.75 -4.00 6.04
C CYS A 119 -5.69 -2.83 5.71
N ASN A 120 -6.12 -2.70 4.45
CA ASN A 120 -7.08 -1.71 3.99
C ASN A 120 -8.54 -2.20 3.98
N SER A 121 -8.87 -3.25 4.73
CA SER A 121 -10.23 -3.87 4.78
C SER A 121 -11.34 -2.99 5.34
N ALA A 122 -11.01 -1.91 6.05
CA ALA A 122 -11.99 -1.09 6.71
C ALA A 122 -12.79 -0.22 5.73
N THR A 123 -14.07 -0.04 6.01
CA THR A 123 -14.97 0.84 5.23
C THR A 123 -15.11 2.24 5.82
N THR A 124 -14.61 2.46 7.05
CA THR A 124 -14.62 3.75 7.74
C THR A 124 -13.28 3.99 8.43
N PHE A 125 -12.92 5.25 8.63
CA PHE A 125 -11.64 5.58 9.28
C PHE A 125 -11.57 5.08 10.73
N SER A 126 -12.67 5.17 11.49
CA SER A 126 -12.72 4.65 12.86
C SER A 126 -12.49 3.13 12.90
N ASN A 127 -13.05 2.40 11.94
CA ASN A 127 -12.83 0.95 11.83
C ASN A 127 -11.39 0.65 11.39
N TYR A 128 -10.83 1.46 10.49
CA TYR A 128 -9.43 1.33 10.07
C TYR A 128 -8.50 1.41 11.28
N LEU A 129 -8.62 2.46 12.09
CA LEU A 129 -7.82 2.62 13.31
C LEU A 129 -8.03 1.48 14.31
N ARG A 130 -9.23 0.91 14.38
CA ARG A 130 -9.51 -0.25 15.24
C ARG A 130 -8.81 -1.51 14.73
N THR A 131 -8.85 -1.76 13.42
CA THR A 131 -8.18 -2.91 12.79
C THR A 131 -6.67 -2.85 13.01
N ILE A 132 -6.03 -1.70 12.74
CA ILE A 132 -4.59 -1.51 13.01
C ILE A 132 -4.23 -1.83 14.47
N LYS A 133 -5.07 -1.42 15.43
CA LYS A 133 -4.84 -1.72 16.86
C LYS A 133 -4.94 -3.22 17.18
N LEU A 134 -5.86 -3.93 16.54
CA LEU A 134 -6.02 -5.37 16.71
C LEU A 134 -4.84 -6.13 16.07
N ASP A 135 -4.42 -5.71 14.89
CA ASP A 135 -3.28 -6.32 14.17
C ASP A 135 -1.96 -6.09 14.91
N ASN A 136 -1.82 -4.95 15.59
CA ASN A 136 -0.70 -4.70 16.49
C ASN A 136 -0.68 -5.66 17.68
N ALA A 137 -1.85 -6.01 18.21
CA ALA A 137 -1.96 -6.93 19.35
C ALA A 137 -1.66 -8.39 18.94
N SER A 138 -2.09 -8.81 17.75
CA SER A 138 -1.82 -10.17 17.23
C SER A 138 -0.35 -10.35 16.82
N SER A 139 0.25 -9.38 16.13
CA SER A 139 1.68 -9.42 15.77
C SER A 139 2.61 -9.44 16.99
N SER A 140 2.18 -8.86 18.12
CA SER A 140 2.89 -8.94 19.40
C SER A 140 2.75 -10.31 20.08
N ALA A 141 1.65 -11.03 19.83
CA ALA A 141 1.39 -12.34 20.43
C ALA A 141 2.13 -13.48 19.72
N GLU A 142 2.33 -13.40 18.40
CA GLU A 142 3.07 -14.41 17.63
C GLU A 142 4.58 -14.40 17.89
N LYS A 143 5.11 -13.33 18.51
CA LYS A 143 6.54 -13.18 18.80
C LYS A 143 6.97 -13.63 20.20
N ASN A 144 6.04 -14.02 21.08
CA ASN A 144 6.30 -14.51 22.45
C ASN A 144 6.04 -16.01 22.55
#